data_AF-A0A6N7FJ25-F1
#
_entry.id   AF-A0A6N7FJ25-F1
#
_cell.length_a   1.000
_cell.length_b   1.000
_cell.length_c   1.000
_cell.angle_alpha   90.00
_cell.angle_beta   90.00
_cell.angle_gamma   90.00
#
_symmetry.space_group_name_H-M   'P 1'
#
loop_
_entity.id
_entity.type
_entity.pdbx_description
1 polymer ?
#
loop_
_entity_poly.entity_id
_entity_poly.type
_entity_poly.pdbx_seq_one_letter_code
_entity_poly.pdbx_strand_id
1 'polypeptide(L)' 'MARSTVADLAPEELLARLRDTKEELFKLRFQHATGQLSNYRRMGQLKREVARLLTRVRELEIAAAEAEEAR' A
#
# COMPACT_ATOMS: atom_id res chain seq x y z
N MET A 1 15.14 -6.49 14.42
CA MET A 1 14.73 -6.26 13.02
C MET A 1 13.86 -5.01 13.00
N ALA A 2 14.41 -3.87 12.58
CA ALA A 2 13.66 -2.61 12.55
C ALA A 2 12.43 -2.79 11.64
N ARG A 3 11.24 -2.66 12.21
CA ARG A 3 9.97 -2.70 11.48
C ARG A 3 9.90 -1.38 10.72
N SER A 4 10.46 -1.33 9.50
CA SER A 4 10.34 -0.16 8.62
C SER A 4 8.87 0.21 8.53
N THR A 5 8.48 1.27 9.22
CA THR A 5 7.08 1.69 9.22
C THR A 5 6.82 2.37 7.88
N VAL A 6 5.57 2.36 7.41
CA VAL A 6 5.22 2.99 6.12
C VAL A 6 5.63 4.48 6.08
N ALA A 7 5.84 5.10 7.25
CA ALA A 7 6.33 6.46 7.39
C ALA A 7 7.79 6.67 6.95
N ASP A 8 8.63 5.62 7.00
CA ASP A 8 10.09 5.72 6.80
C ASP A 8 10.51 5.51 5.33
N LEU A 9 9.55 5.22 4.43
CA LEU A 9 9.82 4.88 3.04
C LEU A 9 9.90 6.12 2.15
N ALA A 10 10.81 6.08 1.18
CA ALA A 10 10.90 7.10 0.14
C ALA A 10 9.64 7.09 -0.76
N PRO A 11 9.29 8.22 -1.41
CA PRO A 11 8.13 8.31 -2.29
C PRO A 11 8.13 7.26 -3.42
N GLU A 12 9.28 7.01 -4.06
CA GLU A 12 9.36 6.00 -5.12
C GLU A 12 9.15 4.58 -4.57
N GLU A 13 9.69 4.31 -3.38
CA GLU A 13 9.57 3.01 -2.72
C GLU A 13 8.13 2.75 -2.25
N LEU A 14 7.42 3.78 -1.79
CA LEU A 14 6.00 3.71 -1.47
C LEU A 14 5.16 3.31 -2.70
N LEU A 15 5.45 3.90 -3.86
CA LEU A 15 4.76 3.59 -5.11
C LEU A 15 5.09 2.19 -5.62
N ALA A 16 6.35 1.78 -5.55
CA ALA A 16 6.78 0.43 -5.90
C ALA A 16 6.06 -0.61 -5.03
N ARG A 17 6.12 -0.42 -3.70
CA ARG A 17 5.46 -1.31 -2.74
C ARG A 17 3.95 -1.34 -2.95
N LEU A 18 3.31 -0.21 -3.23
CA LEU A 18 1.88 -0.13 -3.54
C LEU A 18 1.51 -0.96 -4.77
N ARG A 19 2.35 -0.98 -5.81
CA ARG A 19 2.13 -1.80 -7.01
C ARG A 19 2.23 -3.29 -6.67
N ASP A 20 3.27 -3.69 -5.96
CA ASP A 20 3.50 -5.08 -5.57
C ASP A 20 2.35 -5.61 -4.69
N THR A 21 1.93 -4.84 -3.67
CA THR A 21 0.85 -5.22 -2.77
C THR A 21 -0.50 -5.33 -3.50
N LYS A 22 -0.74 -4.48 -4.51
CA LYS A 22 -1.94 -4.57 -5.37
C LYS A 22 -1.91 -5.80 -6.27
N GLU A 23 -0.76 -6.14 -6.83
CA GLU A 23 -0.60 -7.35 -7.66
C GLU A 23 -0.81 -8.62 -6.82
N GLU A 24 -0.24 -8.68 -5.61
CA GLU A 24 -0.47 -9.78 -4.68
C GLU A 24 -1.96 -9.90 -4.33
N LEU A 25 -2.62 -8.78 -4.03
CA LEU A 25 -4.05 -8.78 -3.74
C LEU A 25 -4.88 -9.26 -4.94
N PHE A 26 -4.50 -8.92 -6.16
CA PHE A 26 -5.15 -9.41 -7.37
C PHE A 26 -5.02 -10.94 -7.51
N LYS A 27 -3.81 -11.49 -7.30
CA LYS A 27 -3.57 -12.94 -7.31
C LYS A 27 -4.40 -13.65 -6.24
N LEU A 28 -4.48 -13.10 -5.02
CA LEU A 28 -5.31 -13.69 -3.96
C LEU A 28 -6.81 -13.60 -4.27
N ARG A 29 -7.28 -12.51 -4.90
CA ARG A 29 -8.67 -12.41 -5.35
C ARG A 29 -9.00 -13.45 -6.41
N PHE A 30 -8.07 -13.74 -7.31
CA PHE A 30 -8.22 -14.80 -8.30
C PHE A 30 -8.31 -16.18 -7.63
N GLN A 31 -7.36 -16.50 -6.73
CA GLN A 31 -7.38 -17.74 -5.95
C GLN A 31 -8.64 -17.89 -5.08
N HIS A 32 -9.15 -16.78 -4.54
CA HIS A 32 -10.41 -16.76 -3.80
C HIS A 32 -11.60 -17.12 -4.69
N ALA A 33 -11.65 -16.56 -5.90
CA ALA A 33 -12.71 -16.84 -6.86
C ALA A 33 -12.69 -18.29 -7.36
N THR A 34 -11.51 -18.90 -7.49
CA THR A 34 -11.36 -20.32 -7.86
C THR A 34 -11.54 -21.29 -6.69
N GLY A 35 -11.72 -20.80 -5.47
CA GLY A 35 -11.87 -21.62 -4.26
C GLY A 35 -10.58 -22.29 -3.78
N GLN A 36 -9.42 -21.90 -4.31
CA GLN A 36 -8.11 -22.49 -3.98
C GLN A 36 -7.33 -21.65 -2.95
N LEU A 37 -7.97 -20.67 -2.33
CA LEU A 37 -7.30 -19.78 -1.38
C LEU A 37 -7.06 -20.50 -0.04
N SER A 38 -5.79 -20.71 0.28
CA SER A 38 -5.37 -21.32 1.55
C SER A 38 -5.39 -20.33 2.73
N ASN A 39 -5.11 -19.04 2.48
CA ASN A 39 -4.96 -18.04 3.54
C ASN A 39 -5.86 -16.81 3.34
N TYR A 40 -7.07 -16.88 3.90
CA TYR A 40 -8.05 -15.78 3.90
C TYR A 40 -7.58 -14.55 4.72
N ARG A 41 -6.75 -14.74 5.74
CA ARG A 41 -6.26 -13.63 6.58
C ARG A 41 -5.32 -12.71 5.81
N ARG A 42 -4.50 -13.26 4.90
CA ARG A 42 -3.55 -12.49 4.08
C ARG A 42 -4.26 -11.43 3.23
N MET A 43 -5.41 -11.77 2.64
CA MET A 43 -6.21 -10.81 1.87
C MET A 43 -6.64 -9.59 2.71
N GLY A 44 -7.03 -9.81 3.97
CA GLY A 44 -7.37 -8.73 4.90
C GLY A 44 -6.16 -7.87 5.29
N GLN A 45 -4.99 -8.47 5.45
CA GLN A 45 -3.73 -7.76 5.72
C GLN A 45 -3.32 -6.88 4.54
N LEU A 46 -3.34 -7.43 3.32
CA LEU A 46 -2.99 -6.69 2.10
C LEU A 46 -3.93 -5.51 1.86
N LYS A 47 -5.23 -5.65 2.11
CA LYS A 47 -6.18 -4.52 2.02
C LYS A 47 -5.78 -3.36 2.96
N ARG A 48 -5.39 -3.67 4.20
CA ARG A 48 -4.94 -2.66 5.18
C ARG A 48 -3.60 -2.06 4.76
N GLU A 49 -2.70 -2.85 4.21
CA GLU A 49 -1.41 -2.39 3.73
C GLU A 49 -1.54 -1.44 2.54
N VAL A 50 -2.37 -1.79 1.54
CA VAL A 50 -2.72 -0.90 0.42
C VAL A 50 -3.32 0.42 0.91
N ALA A 51 -4.25 0.37 1.89
CA ALA A 51 -4.84 1.58 2.46
C ALA A 51 -3.79 2.47 3.11
N ARG A 52 -2.89 1.91 3.93
CA ARG A 52 -1.81 2.68 4.57
C ARG A 52 -0.85 3.31 3.56
N LEU A 53 -0.47 2.57 2.53
CA LEU A 53 0.40 3.07 1.46
C LEU A 53 -0.25 4.23 0.70
N LEU A 54 -1.53 4.10 0.35
CA LEU A 54 -2.29 5.18 -0.30
C LEU A 54 -2.42 6.42 0.59
N THR A 55 -2.74 6.23 1.87
CA THR A 55 -2.81 7.35 2.82
C THR A 55 -1.48 8.10 2.89
N ARG A 56 -0.35 7.38 2.97
CA ARG A 56 0.96 8.01 3.03
C ARG A 56 1.32 8.77 1.76
N VAL A 57 1.02 8.21 0.58
CA VAL A 57 1.21 8.92 -0.69
C VAL A 57 0.37 10.19 -0.71
N ARG A 58 -0.89 10.12 -0.26
CA ARG A 58 -1.77 11.29 -0.22
C ARG A 58 -1.30 12.37 0.76
N GLU A 59 -0.77 11.99 1.92
CA GLU A 59 -0.17 12.95 2.87
C GLU A 59 0.99 13.72 2.22
N LEU A 60 1.84 13.04 1.46
CA LEU A 60 2.95 13.68 0.75
C LEU A 60 2.46 14.63 -0.35
N GLU A 61 1.43 14.25 -1.09
CA GLU A 61 0.79 15.12 -2.09
C GLU A 61 0.19 16.38 -1.47
N ILE A 62 -0.51 16.24 -0.33
CA ILE A 62 -1.11 17.38 0.38
C ILE A 62 -0.01 18.33 0.88
N ALA A 63 1.02 17.79 1.53
CA ALA A 63 2.14 18.60 2.03
C ALA A 63 2.87 19.34 0.89
N ALA A 64 3.02 18.70 -0.28
CA ALA A 64 3.59 19.35 -1.45
C ALA A 64 2.69 20.49 -1.98
N ALA A 65 1.37 20.29 -2.03
CA ALA A 65 0.43 21.31 -2.45
C ALA A 65 0.41 22.52 -1.49
N GLU A 66 0.37 22.28 -0.19
CA GLU A 66 0.42 23.34 0.84
C GLU A 66 1.73 24.14 0.78
N ALA A 67 2.86 23.47 0.49
CA ALA A 67 4.15 24.13 0.33
C ALA A 67 4.22 25.02 -0.93
N GLU A 68 3.54 24.64 -2.00
CA GLU A 68 3.43 25.45 -3.21
C GLU A 68 2.49 26.65 -3.01
N GLU A 69 1.40 26.50 -2.26
CA GLU A 69 0.48 27.62 -1.93
C GLU A 69 1.11 28.64 -0.97
N ALA A 70 2.07 28.22 -0.15
CA ALA A 70 2.78 29.09 0.79
C ALA A 70 3.95 29.87 0.17
N ARG A 71 4.30 29.61 -1.11
CA ARG A 71 5.35 30.31 -1.86
C ARG A 71 4.80 31.48 -2.66
#